data_AF-W4RVA0-F1
#
_entry.id   AF-W4RVA0-F1
#
_cell.length_a   1.000
_cell.length_b   1.000
_cell.length_c   1.000
_cell.angle_alpha   90.00
_cell.angle_beta   90.00
_cell.angle_gamma   90.00
#
_symmetry.space_group_name_H-M   'P 1'
#
loop_
_entity.id
_entity.type
_entity.pdbx_description
1 polymer ?
#
loop_
_entity_poly.entity_id
_entity_poly.type
_entity_poly.pdbx_seq_one_letter_code
_entity_poly.pdbx_strand_id
1 'polypeptide(L)'
;MKRKALTFALTGMLAMGSLIPIAAKAAETWDYGYNKSTMQWYNYYYHTGYKHYGTITKNGVTYYGPVANAGYWSKLNLDYNGPYAASYNKHILLY
;
A
#
# COMPACT_ATOMS: atom_id res chain seq x y z
N MET A 1 -29.88 15.22 -44.99
CA MET A 1 -28.81 14.47 -44.29
C MET A 1 -28.19 15.19 -43.08
N LYS A 2 -28.83 16.22 -42.48
CA LYS A 2 -28.23 16.99 -41.35
C LYS A 2 -28.85 16.70 -39.96
N ARG A 3 -29.87 15.83 -39.87
CA ARG A 3 -30.61 15.56 -38.63
C ARG A 3 -30.31 14.21 -37.96
N LYS A 4 -29.49 13.35 -38.59
CA LYS A 4 -29.14 12.02 -38.08
C LYS A 4 -27.79 11.97 -37.32
N ALA A 5 -27.01 13.04 -37.36
CA ALA A 5 -25.69 13.12 -36.72
C ALA A 5 -25.77 13.49 -35.23
N LEU A 6 -26.81 14.22 -34.80
CA LEU A 6 -26.94 14.68 -33.41
C LEU A 6 -27.34 13.56 -32.45
N THR A 7 -28.09 12.55 -32.91
CA THR A 7 -28.55 11.44 -32.06
C THR A 7 -27.42 10.47 -31.70
N PHE A 8 -26.41 10.33 -32.55
CA PHE A 8 -25.27 9.44 -32.28
C PHE A 8 -24.28 10.03 -31.26
N ALA A 9 -24.19 11.36 -31.15
CA ALA A 9 -23.31 12.02 -30.18
C ALA A 9 -23.85 11.89 -28.74
N LEU A 10 -25.18 11.94 -28.56
CA LEU A 10 -25.80 11.89 -27.23
C LEU A 10 -25.71 10.49 -26.59
N THR A 11 -25.82 9.42 -27.39
CA THR A 11 -25.70 8.04 -26.91
C THR A 11 -24.25 7.67 -26.57
N GLY A 12 -23.26 8.30 -27.23
CA GLY A 12 -21.84 8.12 -26.91
C GLY A 12 -21.43 8.70 -25.55
N MET A 13 -22.06 9.80 -25.11
CA MET A 13 -21.77 10.41 -23.81
C MET A 13 -22.42 9.67 -22.62
N LEU A 14 -23.54 8.98 -22.84
CA LEU A 14 -24.19 8.17 -21.79
C LEU A 14 -23.44 6.84 -21.51
N ALA A 15 -22.66 6.33 -22.47
CA ALA A 15 -21.87 5.11 -22.31
C ALA A 15 -20.57 5.32 -21.51
N MET A 16 -20.14 6.56 -21.27
CA MET A 16 -18.97 6.86 -20.41
C MET A 16 -19.34 7.19 -18.96
N GLY A 17 -20.64 7.24 -18.63
CA GLY A 17 -21.12 7.49 -17.27
C GLY A 17 -21.24 6.23 -16.40
N SER A 18 -21.10 5.05 -16.99
CA SER A 18 -21.14 3.77 -16.30
C SER A 18 -19.77 3.12 -16.31
N LEU A 19 -19.31 2.64 -15.15
CA LEU A 19 -17.98 2.12 -14.83
C LEU A 19 -17.03 3.28 -14.52
N ILE A 20 -16.73 3.60 -13.27
CA ILE A 20 -16.25 2.68 -12.24
C ILE A 20 -16.78 3.22 -10.92
N PRO A 21 -17.39 2.41 -10.03
CA PRO A 21 -17.41 2.81 -8.64
C PRO A 21 -15.95 2.99 -8.27
N ILE A 22 -15.49 4.23 -8.08
CA ILE A 22 -14.25 4.51 -7.38
C ILE A 22 -14.54 4.08 -5.93
N ALA A 23 -14.67 2.76 -5.71
CA ALA A 23 -14.03 2.14 -4.60
C ALA A 23 -12.59 2.58 -4.75
N ALA A 24 -12.25 3.71 -4.13
CA ALA A 24 -10.88 4.06 -3.85
C ALA A 24 -10.38 2.88 -3.02
N LYS A 25 -9.92 1.82 -3.68
CA LYS A 25 -9.16 0.76 -3.03
C LYS A 25 -8.07 1.53 -2.32
N ALA A 26 -8.10 1.48 -0.99
CA ALA A 26 -7.16 2.23 -0.18
C ALA A 26 -5.77 2.00 -0.77
N ALA A 27 -5.10 3.09 -1.14
CA ALA A 27 -3.81 2.98 -1.78
C ALA A 27 -2.85 2.41 -0.74
N GLU A 28 -2.26 1.29 -1.11
CA GLU A 28 -1.32 0.56 -0.28
C GLU A 28 0.05 0.61 -0.95
N THR A 29 1.10 0.87 -0.18
CA THR A 29 2.48 0.76 -0.67
C THR A 29 3.30 0.04 0.39
N TRP A 30 4.11 -0.91 -0.05
CA TRP A 30 4.94 -1.72 0.83
C TRP A 30 6.33 -1.85 0.24
N ASP A 31 7.33 -1.39 1.00
CA ASP A 31 8.73 -1.36 0.63
C ASP A 31 9.55 -1.96 1.78
N TYR A 32 10.29 -3.02 1.50
CA TYR A 32 10.98 -3.80 2.52
C TYR A 32 12.24 -4.46 1.96
N GLY A 33 13.21 -4.71 2.84
CA GLY A 33 14.42 -5.41 2.46
C GLY A 33 15.61 -5.07 3.34
N TYR A 34 16.80 -5.16 2.75
CA TYR A 34 18.06 -4.84 3.40
C TYR A 34 18.73 -3.66 2.72
N ASN A 35 18.98 -2.60 3.49
CA ASN A 35 19.80 -1.48 3.05
C ASN A 35 21.27 -1.74 3.40
N LYS A 36 22.09 -1.99 2.38
CA LYS A 36 23.53 -2.24 2.54
C LYS A 36 24.31 -1.00 3.03
N SER A 37 23.84 0.21 2.72
CA SER A 37 24.53 1.45 3.08
C SER A 37 24.37 1.78 4.56
N THR A 38 23.19 1.53 5.13
CA THR A 38 22.92 1.77 6.55
C THR A 38 23.05 0.50 7.40
N MET A 39 23.32 -0.64 6.76
CA MET A 39 23.36 -1.97 7.38
C MET A 39 22.08 -2.27 8.19
N GLN A 40 20.92 -1.95 7.61
CA GLN A 40 19.63 -2.10 8.27
C GLN A 40 18.65 -2.92 7.44
N TRP A 41 17.94 -3.80 8.13
CA TRP A 41 16.70 -4.37 7.63
C TRP A 41 15.60 -3.33 7.79
N TYR A 42 14.79 -3.12 6.76
CA TYR A 42 13.71 -2.14 6.78
C TYR A 42 12.39 -2.76 6.33
N ASN A 43 11.30 -2.24 6.88
CA ASN A 43 9.94 -2.55 6.50
C ASN A 43 9.11 -1.27 6.61
N TYR A 44 8.78 -0.71 5.45
CA TYR A 44 8.02 0.52 5.29
C TYR A 44 6.67 0.18 4.70
N TYR A 45 5.63 0.47 5.48
CA TYR A 45 4.27 0.16 5.10
C TYR A 45 3.41 1.41 5.11
N TYR A 46 2.71 1.66 4.01
CA TYR A 46 1.80 2.78 3.82
C TYR A 46 0.40 2.27 3.46
N HIS A 47 -0.61 2.82 4.11
CA HIS A 47 -2.00 2.52 3.81
C HIS A 47 -2.87 3.76 4.01
N THR A 48 -3.69 4.12 3.00
CA THR A 48 -4.52 5.34 3.08
C THR A 48 -5.82 5.19 3.86
N GLY A 49 -6.30 3.96 4.08
CA GLY A 49 -7.65 3.71 4.59
C GLY A 49 -7.73 3.29 6.07
N TYR A 50 -6.63 2.83 6.66
CA TYR A 50 -6.67 2.16 7.97
C TYR A 50 -5.39 2.43 8.75
N LYS A 51 -5.46 2.27 10.08
CA LYS A 51 -4.27 2.15 10.90
C LYS A 51 -3.52 0.87 10.50
N HIS A 52 -2.21 0.93 10.51
CA HIS A 52 -1.40 -0.16 9.97
C HIS A 52 0.03 -0.17 10.52
N TYR A 53 0.69 -1.32 10.43
CA TYR A 53 2.09 -1.47 10.81
C TYR A 53 2.78 -2.63 10.07
N GLY A 54 4.10 -2.58 10.00
CA GLY A 54 4.94 -3.67 9.50
C GLY A 54 5.59 -4.47 10.64
N THR A 55 5.98 -5.72 10.37
CA THR A 55 6.83 -6.51 11.27
C THR A 55 7.98 -7.13 10.51
N ILE A 56 9.13 -7.27 11.16
CA ILE A 56 10.27 -8.05 10.66
C ILE A 56 10.49 -9.21 11.62
N THR A 57 10.54 -10.43 11.12
CA THR A 57 10.95 -11.59 11.91
C THR A 57 12.34 -12.02 11.47
N LYS A 58 13.30 -12.06 12.40
CA LYS A 58 14.66 -12.55 12.16
C LYS A 58 15.15 -13.31 13.39
N ASN A 59 15.93 -14.36 13.18
CA ASN A 59 16.43 -15.22 14.27
C ASN A 59 15.32 -15.71 15.22
N GLY A 60 14.14 -16.05 14.68
CA GLY A 60 12.97 -16.48 15.45
C GLY A 60 12.27 -15.39 16.27
N VAL A 61 12.74 -14.13 16.25
CA VAL A 61 12.15 -13.01 16.99
C VAL A 61 11.41 -12.09 16.03
N THR A 62 10.15 -11.78 16.35
CA THR A 62 9.33 -10.81 15.63
C THR A 62 9.44 -9.44 16.27
N TYR A 63 9.87 -8.46 15.46
CA TYR A 63 9.98 -7.07 15.83
C TYR A 63 8.80 -6.30 15.22
N TYR A 64 8.12 -5.53 16.06
CA TYR A 64 6.92 -4.79 15.67
C TYR A 64 7.27 -3.34 15.33
N GLY A 65 6.79 -2.89 14.17
CA GLY A 65 6.89 -1.50 13.75
C GLY A 65 5.90 -0.60 14.48
N PRO A 66 6.09 0.72 14.39
CA PRO A 66 5.13 1.68 14.94
C PRO A 66 3.81 1.59 14.19
N VAL A 67 2.70 1.68 14.92
CA VAL A 67 1.36 1.81 14.32
C VAL A 67 1.21 3.20 13.73
N ALA A 68 1.07 3.27 12.41
CA ALA A 68 0.78 4.49 11.68
C ALA A 68 -0.72 4.68 11.50
N ASN A 69 -1.16 5.94 11.53
CA ASN A 69 -2.51 6.30 11.11
C ASN A 69 -2.67 6.18 9.59
N ALA A 70 -3.92 6.10 9.14
CA ALA A 70 -4.26 6.15 7.72
C ALA A 70 -3.62 7.38 7.04
N GLY A 71 -2.97 7.17 5.89
CA GLY A 71 -2.29 8.23 5.15
C GLY A 71 -0.87 8.58 5.65
N TYR A 72 -0.32 7.80 6.58
CA TYR A 72 1.05 7.93 7.06
C TYR A 72 1.84 6.63 6.84
N TRP A 73 3.17 6.71 6.93
CA TRP A 73 4.04 5.55 6.81
C TRP A 73 4.36 4.95 8.18
N SER A 74 4.13 3.64 8.34
CA SER A 74 4.76 2.82 9.38
C SER A 74 6.18 2.49 8.93
N LYS A 75 7.20 3.02 9.62
CA LYS A 75 8.61 2.77 9.31
C LYS A 75 9.28 1.95 10.41
N LEU A 76 9.64 0.71 10.10
CA LEU A 76 10.45 -0.14 10.97
C LEU A 76 11.84 -0.32 10.36
N ASN A 77 12.87 0.06 11.11
CA ASN A 77 14.27 -0.20 10.79
C ASN A 77 14.89 -1.02 11.92
N LEU A 78 15.70 -2.01 11.55
CA LEU A 78 16.40 -2.88 12.48
C LEU A 78 17.84 -3.06 12.02
N ASP A 79 18.78 -2.79 12.93
CA ASP A 79 20.19 -2.95 12.64
C ASP A 79 20.54 -4.41 12.31
N TYR A 80 21.51 -4.57 11.42
CA TYR A 80 22.09 -5.86 11.12
C TYR A 80 22.77 -6.43 12.36
N ASN A 81 22.35 -7.62 12.77
CA ASN A 81 22.93 -8.33 13.91
C ASN A 81 23.39 -9.75 13.53
N GLY A 82 23.48 -10.06 12.24
CA GLY A 82 23.92 -11.37 11.74
C GLY A 82 23.21 -11.80 10.46
N PRO A 83 23.71 -12.87 9.79
CA PRO A 83 23.23 -13.35 8.50
C PRO A 83 21.95 -14.18 8.64
N TYR A 84 20.96 -13.64 9.35
CA TYR A 84 19.69 -14.31 9.58
C TYR A 84 18.76 -14.10 8.40
N ALA A 85 18.01 -15.15 8.04
CA ALA A 85 16.86 -14.99 7.17
C ALA A 85 15.86 -14.04 7.85
N ALA A 86 15.52 -12.95 7.16
CA ALA A 86 14.51 -12.00 7.59
C ALA A 86 13.22 -12.23 6.78
N SER A 87 12.09 -12.31 7.46
CA SER A 87 10.76 -12.29 6.86
C SER A 87 10.01 -11.01 7.24
N TYR A 88 9.14 -10.56 6.35
CA TYR A 88 8.45 -9.28 6.45
C TYR A 88 6.96 -9.53 6.37
N ASN A 89 6.20 -8.89 7.26
CA ASN A 89 4.75 -8.90 7.20
C ASN A 89 4.23 -7.47 7.34
N LYS A 90 2.99 -7.27 6.88
CA LYS A 90 2.24 -6.02 6.95
C LYS A 90 0.87 -6.32 7.54
N HIS A 91 0.38 -5.42 8.38
CA HIS A 91 -0.84 -5.63 9.16
C HIS A 91 -1.71 -4.39 9.11
N ILE A 92 -3.00 -4.61 8.87
CA ILE A 92 -4.05 -3.59 8.91
C ILE A 92 -4.86 -3.79 10.19
N LEU A 93 -5.23 -2.69 10.83
CA LEU A 93 -6.07 -2.64 12.01
C LEU A 93 -7.46 -2.12 11.61
N LEU A 94 -8.48 -2.97 11.77
CA LEU A 94 -9.85 -2.75 11.27
C LEU A 94 -10.83 -2.19 12.33
N TYR A 95 -10.33 -1.64 13.45
CA TYR A 95 -11.16 -1.17 14.56
C TYR A 95 -11.51 0.31 14.46
#